data_AF-A0A1Q9YDK1-F1
#
_entry.id   AF-A0A1Q9YDK1-F1
#
_cell.length_a   1.000
_cell.length_b   1.000
_cell.length_c   1.000
_cell.angle_alpha   90.00
_cell.angle_beta   90.00
_cell.angle_gamma   90.00
#
_symmetry.space_group_name_H-M   'P 1'
#
loop_
_entity.id
_entity.type
_entity.pdbx_description
1 polymer ?
#
loop_
_entity_poly.entity_id
_entity_poly.type
_entity_poly.pdbx_seq_one_letter_code
_entity_poly.pdbx_strand_id
1 'polypeptide(L)'
;MIKRTFGLSNAQRRFYEQYAHENHVDLIELCILDILQSAGGKLTWIMLQEALPFPRTRLHQTAQRLSMQDLIRMDYDRLWLSDFAPFVIDDVLTDLHAKYKESTGFEPGFDEELKIYNA
;
A
#
# COMPACT_ATOMS: atom_id res chain seq x y z
N MET A 1 23.60 -12.43 -8.26
CA MET A 1 22.76 -11.37 -7.64
C MET A 1 21.32 -11.69 -7.94
N ILE A 2 20.54 -12.09 -6.94
CA ILE A 2 19.09 -12.19 -7.08
C ILE A 2 18.55 -10.77 -6.89
N LYS A 3 17.89 -10.20 -7.90
CA LYS A 3 17.08 -8.98 -7.73
C LYS A 3 15.95 -9.35 -6.76
N ARG A 4 16.01 -8.89 -5.51
CA ARG A 4 14.88 -9.03 -4.57
C ARG A 4 13.78 -8.08 -5.05
N THR A 5 12.64 -8.64 -5.41
CA THR A 5 11.45 -7.89 -5.80
C THR A 5 10.84 -7.27 -4.55
N PHE A 6 11.03 -5.96 -4.38
CA PHE A 6 10.14 -5.16 -3.55
C PHE A 6 8.76 -5.22 -4.21
N GLY A 7 7.76 -5.78 -3.54
CA GLY A 7 6.38 -5.76 -4.06
C GLY A 7 5.52 -6.95 -3.64
N LEU A 8 4.23 -6.82 -3.95
CA LEU A 8 3.22 -7.83 -3.64
C LEU A 8 3.56 -9.15 -4.33
N SER A 9 3.54 -10.25 -3.57
CA SER A 9 3.59 -11.58 -4.17
C SER A 9 2.38 -11.80 -5.08
N ASN A 10 2.49 -12.69 -6.09
CA ASN A 10 1.36 -13.00 -6.97
C ASN A 10 0.12 -13.49 -6.18
N ALA A 11 0.33 -14.19 -5.06
CA ALA A 11 -0.75 -14.66 -4.20
C ALA A 11 -1.42 -13.49 -3.45
N GLN A 12 -0.63 -12.60 -2.85
CA GLN A 12 -1.13 -11.42 -2.15
C GLN A 12 -1.84 -10.45 -3.09
N ARG A 13 -1.31 -10.25 -4.31
CA ARG A 13 -1.96 -9.44 -5.34
C ARG A 13 -3.35 -9.97 -5.70
N ARG A 14 -3.49 -11.27 -5.96
CA ARG A 14 -4.80 -11.88 -6.27
C ARG A 14 -5.78 -11.72 -5.12
N PHE A 15 -5.29 -11.86 -3.90
CA PHE A 15 -6.10 -11.64 -2.72
C PHE A 15 -6.56 -10.18 -2.59
N TYR A 16 -5.67 -9.20 -2.81
CA TYR A 16 -6.03 -7.78 -2.81
C TYR A 16 -7.02 -7.44 -3.91
N GLU A 17 -6.87 -8.02 -5.11
CA GLU A 17 -7.82 -7.87 -6.21
C GLU A 17 -9.21 -8.40 -5.82
N GLN A 18 -9.28 -9.58 -5.20
CA GLN A 18 -10.53 -10.16 -4.72
C GLN A 18 -11.17 -9.30 -3.61
N TYR A 19 -10.38 -8.93 -2.60
CA TYR A 19 -10.86 -8.10 -1.50
C TYR A 19 -11.37 -6.75 -1.99
N ALA A 20 -10.63 -6.10 -2.90
CA ALA A 20 -11.02 -4.83 -3.49
C ALA A 20 -12.36 -4.93 -4.23
N HIS A 21 -12.55 -6.03 -4.97
CA HIS A 21 -13.79 -6.32 -5.65
C HIS A 21 -14.97 -6.57 -4.68
N GLU A 22 -14.77 -7.38 -3.64
CA GLU A 22 -15.81 -7.73 -2.66
C GLU A 22 -16.26 -6.54 -1.80
N ASN A 23 -15.34 -5.63 -1.47
CA ASN A 23 -15.61 -4.47 -0.60
C ASN A 23 -15.83 -3.16 -1.37
N HIS A 24 -15.87 -3.22 -2.71
CA HIS A 24 -16.04 -2.05 -3.58
C HIS A 24 -15.02 -0.92 -3.34
N VAL A 25 -13.78 -1.28 -3.01
CA VAL A 25 -12.67 -0.33 -2.82
C VAL A 25 -11.73 -0.33 -4.03
N ASP A 26 -11.04 0.77 -4.26
CA ASP A 26 -10.06 0.86 -5.34
C ASP A 26 -8.78 0.09 -4.97
N LEU A 27 -8.39 -0.87 -5.81
CA LEU A 27 -7.20 -1.69 -5.59
C LEU A 27 -5.93 -0.85 -5.43
N ILE A 28 -5.76 0.20 -6.25
CA ILE A 28 -4.54 1.01 -6.22
C ILE A 28 -4.52 1.85 -4.94
N GLU A 29 -5.67 2.39 -4.51
CA GLU A 29 -5.78 3.07 -3.22
C GLU A 29 -5.39 2.15 -2.07
N LEU A 30 -5.96 0.94 -2.04
CA LEU A 30 -5.65 -0.08 -1.04
C LEU A 30 -4.15 -0.39 -1.00
N CYS A 31 -3.54 -0.63 -2.17
CA CYS A 31 -2.11 -0.90 -2.27
C CYS A 31 -1.23 0.26 -1.78
N ILE A 32 -1.58 1.51 -2.13
CA ILE A 32 -0.82 2.70 -1.72
C ILE A 32 -0.91 2.90 -0.20
N LEU A 33 -2.09 2.72 0.38
CA LEU A 33 -2.31 2.88 1.83
C LEU A 33 -1.57 1.80 2.63
N ASP A 34 -1.65 0.55 2.17
CA ASP A 34 -1.00 -0.59 2.82
C ASP A 34 0.53 -0.49 2.80
N ILE A 35 1.12 -0.08 1.68
CA ILE A 35 2.58 0.12 1.61
C ILE A 35 3.03 1.31 2.46
N LEU A 36 2.24 2.38 2.52
CA LEU A 36 2.52 3.51 3.39
C LEU A 36 2.49 3.08 4.87
N GLN A 37 1.49 2.31 5.29
CA GLN A 37 1.40 1.78 6.65
C GLN A 37 2.59 0.86 6.97
N SER A 38 2.91 -0.06 6.05
CA SER A 38 4.05 -0.99 6.18
C SER A 38 5.40 -0.26 6.31
N ALA A 39 5.55 0.88 5.63
CA ALA A 39 6.76 1.70 5.66
C ALA A 39 6.84 2.66 6.86
N GLY A 40 5.91 2.61 7.82
CA GLY A 40 5.87 3.52 8.97
C GLY A 40 5.23 4.87 8.67
N GLY A 41 4.34 4.92 7.67
CA GLY A 41 3.52 6.08 7.33
C GLY A 41 4.14 7.01 6.29
N LYS A 42 5.31 6.71 5.72
CA LYS A 42 6.00 7.59 4.76
C LYS A 42 6.86 6.79 3.79
N LEU A 43 7.00 7.22 2.54
CA LEU A 43 7.92 6.63 1.55
C LEU A 43 8.21 7.60 0.39
N THR A 44 9.18 7.26 -0.47
CA THR A 44 9.48 8.03 -1.69
C THR A 44 8.69 7.54 -2.90
N TRP A 45 8.47 8.42 -3.88
CA TRP A 45 7.84 8.03 -5.16
C TRP A 45 8.58 6.87 -5.86
N ILE A 46 9.90 6.78 -5.70
CA ILE A 46 10.72 5.70 -6.27
C ILE A 46 10.34 4.37 -5.61
N MET A 47 10.33 4.33 -4.27
CA MET A 47 9.93 3.12 -3.53
C MET A 47 8.51 2.67 -3.89
N LEU A 48 7.57 3.62 -4.05
CA LEU A 48 6.20 3.31 -4.46
C LEU A 48 6.15 2.63 -5.83
N GLN A 49 6.90 3.17 -6.80
CA GLN A 49 6.95 2.66 -8.18
C GLN A 49 7.65 1.32 -8.29
N GLU A 50 8.67 1.08 -7.46
CA GLU A 50 9.35 -0.21 -7.41
C GLU A 50 8.48 -1.30 -6.79
N ALA A 51 7.73 -0.95 -5.74
CA ALA A 51 6.93 -1.92 -5.00
C ALA A 51 5.58 -2.26 -5.66
N LEU A 52 4.98 -1.30 -6.39
CA LEU A 52 3.66 -1.49 -6.97
C LEU A 52 3.73 -1.66 -8.49
N PRO A 53 3.20 -2.76 -9.05
CA PRO A 53 3.25 -3.03 -10.49
C PRO A 53 2.17 -2.25 -11.27
N PHE A 54 2.03 -0.95 -10.98
CA PHE A 54 1.08 -0.06 -11.65
C PHE A 54 1.82 1.04 -12.42
N PRO A 55 1.26 1.54 -13.54
CA PRO A 55 1.84 2.65 -14.27
C PRO A 55 2.01 3.87 -13.37
N ARG A 56 3.15 4.56 -13.48
CA ARG A 56 3.45 5.80 -12.72
C ARG A 56 2.30 6.82 -12.80
N THR A 57 1.68 6.99 -13.96
CA THR A 57 0.54 7.91 -14.15
C THR A 57 -0.66 7.51 -13.30
N ARG A 58 -0.99 6.22 -13.22
CA ARG A 58 -2.08 5.68 -12.38
C ARG A 58 -1.76 5.87 -10.90
N LEU A 59 -0.52 5.62 -10.47
CA LEU A 59 -0.09 5.84 -9.09
C LEU A 59 -0.23 7.32 -8.70
N HIS A 60 0.24 8.25 -9.54
CA HIS A 60 0.09 9.68 -9.29
C HIS A 60 -1.37 10.13 -9.23
N GLN A 61 -2.20 9.71 -10.19
CA GLN A 61 -3.62 10.05 -10.19
C GLN A 61 -4.32 9.55 -8.93
N THR A 62 -4.02 8.31 -8.51
CA THR A 62 -4.62 7.71 -7.32
C THR A 62 -4.16 8.39 -6.05
N ALA A 63 -2.86 8.67 -5.91
CA ALA A 63 -2.33 9.45 -4.81
C ALA A 63 -2.98 10.84 -4.72
N GLN A 64 -3.19 11.51 -5.86
CA GLN A 64 -3.89 12.80 -5.89
C GLN A 64 -5.30 12.69 -5.33
N ARG A 65 -6.06 11.64 -5.68
CA ARG A 65 -7.39 11.39 -5.08
C ARG A 65 -7.30 11.16 -3.58
N LEU A 66 -6.39 10.30 -3.12
CA LEU A 66 -6.18 10.03 -1.69
C LEU A 66 -5.81 11.31 -0.92
N SER A 67 -5.03 12.20 -1.53
CA SER A 67 -4.69 13.49 -0.94
C SER A 67 -5.89 14.44 -0.87
N MET A 68 -6.78 14.43 -1.87
CA MET A 68 -8.03 15.19 -1.83
C MET A 68 -9.01 14.65 -0.78
N GLN A 69 -8.94 13.36 -0.46
CA GLN A 69 -9.71 12.70 0.61
C GLN A 69 -9.08 12.88 2.00
N ASP A 70 -7.99 13.65 2.11
CA ASP A 70 -7.26 13.84 3.36
C ASP A 70 -6.66 12.55 3.95
N LEU A 71 -6.39 11.52 3.13
CA LEU A 71 -5.78 10.26 3.58
C LEU A 71 -4.26 10.27 3.46
N ILE A 72 -3.71 11.03 2.52
CA ILE A 72 -2.27 11.19 2.37
C ILE A 72 -1.88 12.65 2.15
N ARG A 73 -0.60 12.91 2.33
CA ARG A 73 0.11 14.12 1.92
C ARG A 73 1.21 13.73 0.96
N MET A 74 1.59 14.63 0.07
CA MET A 74 2.69 14.39 -0.86
C MET A 74 3.44 15.68 -1.19
N ASP A 75 4.71 15.53 -1.52
CA ASP A 75 5.53 16.55 -2.15
C ASP A 75 6.17 15.99 -3.44
N TYR A 76 7.20 16.66 -3.94
CA TYR A 76 7.89 16.27 -5.17
C TYR A 76 8.53 14.87 -5.08
N ASP A 77 9.03 14.48 -3.90
CA ASP A 77 9.82 13.27 -3.71
C ASP A 77 9.11 12.19 -2.87
N ARG A 78 8.15 12.60 -2.03
CA ARG A 78 7.64 11.78 -0.93
C ARG A 78 6.12 11.77 -0.84
N LEU A 79 5.61 10.70 -0.24
CA LEU A 79 4.23 10.55 0.19
C LEU A 79 4.22 10.11 1.65
N TRP A 80 3.24 10.57 2.42
CA TRP A 80 3.02 10.12 3.81
C TRP A 80 1.54 10.11 4.17
N LEU A 81 1.17 9.29 5.13
CA LEU A 81 -0.18 9.28 5.71
C LEU A 81 -0.47 10.64 6.34
N SER A 82 -1.71 11.12 6.18
CA SER A 82 -2.17 12.27 6.96
C SER A 82 -2.41 11.88 8.41
N ASP A 83 -2.60 12.88 9.28
CA ASP A 83 -2.99 12.64 10.68
C ASP A 83 -4.38 11.99 10.82
N PHE A 84 -5.24 12.14 9.80
CA PHE A 84 -6.58 11.56 9.77
C PHE A 84 -6.60 10.13 9.23
N ALA A 85 -5.60 9.74 8.44
CA ALA A 85 -5.59 8.47 7.73
C ALA A 85 -5.79 7.25 8.63
N PRO A 86 -5.10 7.11 9.79
CA PRO A 86 -5.25 5.93 10.65
C PRO A 86 -6.69 5.67 11.06
N PHE A 87 -7.46 6.73 11.33
CA PHE A 87 -8.86 6.61 11.73
C PHE A 87 -9.79 6.09 10.62
N VAL A 88 -9.36 6.17 9.36
CA VAL A 88 -10.15 5.73 8.20
C VAL A 88 -9.65 4.39 7.66
N ILE A 89 -8.33 4.20 7.62
CA ILE A 89 -7.72 3.07 6.91
C ILE A 89 -7.45 1.88 7.82
N ASP A 90 -7.31 2.09 9.14
CA ASP A 90 -6.91 1.00 10.05
C ASP A 90 -7.92 -0.13 10.05
N ASP A 91 -9.23 0.16 10.05
CA ASP A 91 -10.27 -0.88 10.03
C ASP A 91 -10.22 -1.71 8.74
N VAL A 92 -10.03 -1.05 7.59
CA VAL A 92 -9.98 -1.70 6.27
C VAL A 92 -8.72 -2.55 6.13
N LEU A 93 -7.56 -2.02 6.52
CA LEU A 93 -6.29 -2.73 6.41
C LEU A 93 -6.21 -3.87 7.43
N THR A 94 -6.74 -3.67 8.64
CA THR A 94 -6.83 -4.73 9.66
C THR A 94 -7.71 -5.88 9.19
N ASP A 95 -8.90 -5.59 8.62
CA ASP A 95 -9.79 -6.61 8.07
C ASP A 95 -9.16 -7.33 6.87
N LEU A 96 -8.54 -6.59 5.94
CA LEU A 96 -7.78 -7.15 4.83
C LEU A 96 -6.71 -8.13 5.31
N HIS A 97 -5.91 -7.69 6.29
CA HIS A 97 -4.81 -8.48 6.81
C HIS A 97 -5.29 -9.73 7.56
N ALA A 98 -6.35 -9.59 8.36
CA ALA A 98 -6.97 -10.72 9.06
C ALA A 98 -7.47 -11.79 8.08
N LYS A 99 -8.21 -11.38 7.05
CA LYS A 99 -8.73 -12.31 6.03
C LYS A 99 -7.62 -12.96 5.21
N TYR A 100 -6.54 -12.23 4.91
CA TYR A 100 -5.37 -12.81 4.22
C TYR A 100 -4.73 -13.91 5.06
N LYS A 101 -4.48 -13.62 6.34
CA LYS A 101 -3.87 -14.54 7.29
C LYS A 101 -4.73 -15.78 7.52
N GLU A 102 -6.04 -15.62 7.62
CA GLU A 102 -6.99 -16.73 7.71
C GLU A 102 -6.95 -17.62 6.46
N SER A 103 -6.88 -17.01 5.27
CA SER A 103 -6.93 -17.74 4.00
C SER A 103 -5.62 -18.44 3.64
N THR A 104 -4.48 -17.92 4.08
CA THR A 104 -3.16 -18.36 3.63
C THR A 104 -2.27 -18.93 4.72
N GLY A 105 -2.52 -18.60 5.99
CA GLY A 105 -1.64 -18.92 7.12
C GLY A 105 -0.37 -18.07 7.21
N PHE A 106 -0.20 -17.05 6.34
CA PHE A 106 0.96 -16.16 6.30
C PHE A 106 0.60 -14.74 6.74
N GLU A 107 1.58 -14.01 7.28
CA GLU A 107 1.41 -12.58 7.57
C GLU A 107 1.36 -11.79 6.25
N PRO A 108 0.35 -10.93 6.05
CA PRO A 108 0.31 -9.98 4.95
C PRO A 108 1.26 -8.81 5.19
N GLY A 109 1.54 -8.06 4.13
CA GLY A 109 2.29 -6.80 4.19
C GLY A 109 3.41 -6.74 3.18
N PHE A 110 4.08 -5.60 3.14
CA PHE A 110 5.28 -5.42 2.33
C PHE A 110 6.54 -5.74 3.15
N ASP A 111 7.58 -6.22 2.46
CA ASP A 111 8.82 -6.72 3.08
C ASP A 111 9.43 -5.70 4.07
N GLU A 112 9.90 -6.18 5.23
CA GLU A 112 10.43 -5.33 6.31
C GLU A 112 11.64 -4.50 5.87
N GLU A 113 12.32 -4.90 4.79
CA GLU A 113 13.40 -4.13 4.16
C GLU A 113 12.95 -2.70 3.77
N LEU A 114 11.66 -2.44 3.52
CA LEU A 114 11.12 -1.09 3.29
C LEU A 114 11.33 -0.13 4.47
N LYS A 115 11.38 -0.64 5.71
CA LYS A 115 11.64 0.19 6.91
C LYS A 115 13.09 0.67 6.96
N ILE A 116 14.04 -0.08 6.37
CA ILE A 116 15.48 0.21 6.40
C ILE A 116 15.84 1.35 5.45
N TYR A 117 15.18 1.45 4.29
CA TYR A 117 15.38 2.55 3.33
C TYR A 117 14.73 3.87 3.76
N ASN A 118 13.93 3.86 4.83
CA ASN A 118 13.17 5.01 5.34
C ASN A 118 13.74 5.61 6.65
N ALA A 119 14.84 5.05 7.18
CA ALA A 119 15.60 5.60 8.30
C ALA A 119 16.61 6.66 7.81
#